data_AF-A0AAW3MLT4-F1
#
_entry.id   AF-A0AAW3MLT4-F1
#
_cell.length_a   1.000
_cell.length_b   1.000
_cell.length_c   1.000
_cell.angle_alpha   90.00
_cell.angle_beta   90.00
_cell.angle_gamma   90.00
#
_symmetry.space_group_name_H-M   'P 1'
#
loop_
_entity.id
_entity.type
_entity.pdbx_description
1 polymer ?
#
loop_
_entity_poly.entity_id
_entity_poly.type
_entity_poly.pdbx_seq_one_letter_code
_entity_poly.pdbx_strand_id
1 'polypeptide(L)'
;MQTSRKNVRLMFYATFILIVIACLTYLAGAKILLFVIGNKSLVAAAAAAVLLVGTAYFIVKIKIRLKSKLLIIISLPIIAYTCASLFDLLLPIQYDRCDFYTQKLHGGVRRINGQTYNINLCGTGGDSMQSGDEIRLQVFGENGRLLAQRHFTVNWNETFPNALEYSTDHITYYDNNGKGMESTISIPPTATDWLRARLPFLN
;
A
#
# COMPACT_ATOMS: atom_id res chain seq x y z
N MET A 1 11.97 48.69 -43.00
CA MET A 1 11.15 47.49 -42.67
C MET A 1 12.06 46.28 -42.40
N GLN A 2 12.65 46.14 -41.21
CA GLN A 2 13.49 44.94 -40.91
C GLN A 2 13.53 44.57 -39.42
N THR A 3 13.05 45.45 -38.53
CA THR A 3 13.00 45.25 -37.08
C THR A 3 11.85 44.36 -36.61
N SER A 4 10.78 44.18 -37.40
CA SER A 4 9.60 43.38 -37.02
C SER A 4 9.83 41.86 -37.07
N ARG A 5 10.64 41.34 -38.01
CA ARG A 5 10.86 39.88 -38.19
C ARG A 5 11.71 39.23 -37.09
N LYS A 6 12.62 39.99 -36.45
CA LYS A 6 13.47 39.46 -35.37
C LYS A 6 12.68 39.19 -34.09
N ASN A 7 11.72 40.06 -33.76
CA ASN A 7 10.89 39.91 -32.57
C ASN A 7 9.89 38.75 -32.69
N VAL A 8 9.37 38.50 -33.90
CA VAL A 8 8.48 37.35 -34.15
C VAL A 8 9.22 36.03 -33.93
N ARG A 9 10.45 35.87 -34.45
CA ARG A 9 11.25 34.65 -34.22
C ARG A 9 11.58 34.46 -32.73
N LEU A 10 11.93 35.53 -32.02
CA LEU A 10 12.21 35.47 -30.59
C LEU A 10 10.97 35.03 -29.78
N MET A 11 9.78 35.50 -30.15
CA MET A 11 8.53 35.05 -29.51
C MET A 11 8.24 33.57 -29.78
N PHE A 12 8.45 33.07 -31.00
CA PHE A 12 8.28 31.64 -31.30
C PHE A 12 9.26 30.74 -30.55
N TYR A 13 10.52 31.17 -30.37
CA TYR A 13 11.48 30.42 -29.56
C TYR A 13 11.09 30.40 -28.08
N ALA A 14 10.60 31.53 -27.54
CA ALA A 14 10.17 31.60 -26.14
C ALA A 14 8.95 30.71 -25.85
N THR A 15 7.94 30.69 -26.74
CA THR A 15 6.78 29.80 -26.58
C THR A 15 7.16 28.33 -26.76
N PHE A 16 8.05 28.01 -27.70
CA PHE A 16 8.53 26.64 -27.87
C PHE A 16 9.29 26.14 -26.63
N ILE A 17 10.16 26.98 -26.04
CA ILE A 17 10.87 26.65 -24.80
C ILE A 17 9.89 26.42 -23.63
N LEU A 18 8.88 27.27 -23.49
CA LEU A 18 7.84 27.11 -22.46
C LEU A 18 7.04 25.81 -22.63
N ILE A 19 6.67 25.44 -23.86
CA ILE A 19 5.98 24.19 -24.15
C ILE A 19 6.88 22.99 -23.85
N VAL A 20 8.17 23.06 -24.22
CA VAL A 20 9.13 22.00 -23.92
C VAL A 20 9.34 21.85 -22.41
N ILE A 21 9.45 22.93 -21.65
CA ILE A 21 9.56 22.89 -20.18
C ILE A 21 8.28 22.34 -19.54
N ALA A 22 7.10 22.76 -19.99
CA ALA A 22 5.82 22.24 -19.52
C ALA A 22 5.66 20.74 -19.84
N CYS A 23 6.09 20.31 -21.03
CA CYS A 23 6.06 18.90 -21.44
C CYS A 23 7.07 18.05 -20.67
N LEU A 24 8.27 18.58 -20.41
CA LEU A 24 9.31 17.91 -19.61
C LEU A 24 8.90 17.79 -18.14
N THR A 25 8.27 18.81 -17.56
CA THR A 25 7.73 18.76 -16.19
C THR A 25 6.53 17.83 -16.07
N TYR A 26 5.68 17.75 -17.11
CA TYR A 26 4.60 16.77 -17.19
C TYR A 26 5.11 15.32 -17.33
N LEU A 27 6.10 15.08 -18.19
CA LEU A 27 6.73 13.75 -18.34
C LEU A 27 7.49 13.33 -17.08
N ALA A 28 8.22 14.26 -16.45
CA ALA A 28 8.90 14.02 -15.19
C ALA A 28 7.87 13.74 -14.08
N GLY A 29 6.77 14.50 -14.02
CA GLY A 29 5.66 14.27 -13.11
C GLY A 29 5.02 12.90 -13.29
N ALA A 30 4.78 12.47 -14.54
CA ALA A 30 4.24 11.14 -14.84
C ALA A 30 5.21 10.01 -14.45
N LYS A 31 6.51 10.18 -14.67
CA LYS A 31 7.54 9.22 -14.23
C LYS A 31 7.68 9.16 -12.72
N ILE A 32 7.60 10.31 -12.04
CA ILE A 32 7.57 10.38 -10.58
C ILE A 32 6.31 9.69 -10.06
N LEU A 33 5.15 9.93 -10.67
CA LEU A 33 3.89 9.28 -10.28
C LEU A 33 3.98 7.76 -10.46
N LEU A 34 4.50 7.27 -11.58
CA LEU A 34 4.72 5.84 -11.82
C LEU A 34 5.75 5.25 -10.85
N PHE A 35 6.81 5.98 -10.53
CA PHE A 35 7.81 5.58 -9.53
C PHE A 35 7.21 5.51 -8.11
N VAL A 36 6.33 6.46 -7.76
CA VAL A 36 5.59 6.48 -6.49
C VAL A 36 4.60 5.33 -6.40
N ILE A 37 3.93 5.00 -7.51
CA ILE A 37 3.02 3.85 -7.58
C ILE A 37 3.80 2.53 -7.48
N GLY A 38 4.97 2.42 -8.12
CA GLY A 38 5.78 1.21 -8.13
C GLY A 38 6.60 0.96 -6.84
N ASN A 39 6.91 2.00 -6.07
CA ASN A 39 7.76 1.90 -4.88
C ASN A 39 7.12 2.59 -3.66
N LYS A 40 5.83 2.34 -3.42
CA LYS A 40 5.03 2.97 -2.36
C LYS A 40 5.71 2.94 -0.98
N SER A 41 6.32 1.81 -0.61
CA SER A 41 7.01 1.65 0.69
C SER A 41 8.26 2.53 0.83
N LEU A 42 9.06 2.64 -0.23
CA LEU A 42 10.29 3.43 -0.24
C LEU A 42 10.00 4.94 -0.28
N VAL A 43 8.96 5.34 -1.02
CA VAL A 43 8.50 6.73 -1.04
C VAL A 43 7.86 7.13 0.30
N ALA A 44 7.05 6.26 0.90
CA ALA A 44 6.50 6.50 2.23
C ALA A 44 7.62 6.65 3.28
N ALA A 45 8.64 5.78 3.24
CA ALA A 45 9.80 5.86 4.13
C ALA A 45 10.61 7.15 3.93
N ALA A 46 10.85 7.56 2.67
CA ALA A 46 11.58 8.79 2.36
C ALA A 46 10.80 10.04 2.79
N ALA A 47 9.49 10.09 2.55
CA ALA A 47 8.62 11.18 2.98
C ALA A 47 8.57 11.28 4.52
N ALA A 48 8.47 10.15 5.21
CA ALA A 48 8.52 10.10 6.67
C ALA A 48 9.87 10.60 7.20
N ALA A 49 10.99 10.20 6.58
CA ALA A 49 12.32 10.65 6.97
C ALA A 49 12.50 12.17 6.80
N VAL A 50 12.04 12.74 5.68
CA VAL A 50 12.10 14.20 5.45
C VAL A 50 11.24 14.95 6.48
N LEU A 51 10.06 14.45 6.81
CA LEU A 51 9.21 15.03 7.85
C LEU A 51 9.85 14.94 9.23
N LEU A 52 10.49 13.81 9.58
CA LEU A 52 11.19 13.65 10.85
C LEU A 52 12.41 14.57 10.97
N VAL A 53 13.23 14.67 9.93
CA VAL A 53 14.40 15.57 9.91
C VAL A 53 13.98 17.03 9.93
N GLY A 54 12.97 17.40 9.12
CA GLY A 54 12.43 18.75 9.08
C GLY A 54 11.84 19.18 10.42
N THR A 55 11.12 18.29 11.10
CA THR A 55 10.53 18.56 12.42
C THR A 55 11.59 18.61 13.52
N ALA A 56 12.57 17.70 13.53
CA ALA A 56 13.70 17.76 14.45
C ALA A 56 14.49 19.07 14.31
N TYR A 57 14.76 19.49 13.07
CA TYR A 57 15.39 20.78 12.78
C TYR A 57 14.56 21.95 13.31
N PHE A 58 13.25 21.93 13.08
CA PHE A 58 12.34 22.99 13.54
C PHE A 58 12.25 23.05 15.07
N ILE A 59 12.20 21.90 15.76
CA ILE A 59 12.16 21.79 17.23
C ILE A 59 13.45 22.27 17.89
N VAL A 60 14.60 22.02 17.26
CA VAL A 60 15.92 22.46 17.74
C VAL A 60 16.10 23.96 17.51
N LYS A 61 15.73 24.46 16.32
CA LYS A 61 15.96 25.86 15.94
C LYS A 61 15.02 26.84 16.63
N ILE A 62 13.80 26.40 16.97
CA ILE A 62 12.82 27.28 17.62
C ILE A 62 12.84 27.15 19.14
N LYS A 63 13.02 28.29 19.81
CA LYS A 63 13.00 28.47 21.27
C LYS A 63 11.55 28.47 21.81
N ILE A 64 10.79 27.41 21.53
CA ILE A 64 9.41 27.21 22.01
C ILE A 64 9.40 26.70 23.45
N ARG A 65 8.40 27.12 24.25
CA ARG A 65 8.16 26.65 25.64
C ARG A 65 7.93 25.13 25.69
N LEU A 66 8.44 24.47 26.74
CA LEU A 66 8.40 23.00 26.92
C LEU A 66 7.01 22.37 26.71
N LYS A 67 5.93 23.01 27.20
CA LYS A 67 4.55 22.55 27.00
C LYS A 67 4.12 22.51 25.53
N SER A 68 4.58 23.45 24.71
CA SER A 68 4.27 23.50 23.28
C SER A 68 5.16 22.53 22.48
N LYS A 69 6.38 22.23 22.93
CA LYS A 69 7.19 21.13 22.36
C LYS A 69 6.52 19.77 22.57
N LEU A 70 5.98 19.52 23.77
CA LEU A 70 5.29 18.27 24.10
C LEU A 70 4.02 18.06 23.25
N LEU A 71 3.22 19.13 23.06
CA LEU A 71 2.04 19.08 22.19
C LEU A 71 2.39 18.75 20.73
N ILE A 72 3.46 19.36 20.19
CA ILE A 72 3.92 19.07 18.83
C ILE A 72 4.31 17.59 18.70
N ILE A 73 5.08 17.06 19.66
CA ILE A 73 5.54 15.66 19.63
C ILE A 73 4.37 14.68 19.65
N ILE A 74 3.31 14.93 20.44
CA ILE A 74 2.13 14.07 20.51
C ILE A 74 1.24 14.21 19.26
N SER A 75 1.10 15.42 18.73
CA SER A 75 0.26 15.66 17.55
C SER A 75 0.85 15.09 16.26
N LEU A 76 2.18 15.01 16.16
CA LEU A 76 2.87 14.56 14.96
C LEU A 76 2.52 13.12 14.53
N PRO A 77 2.57 12.08 15.39
CA PRO A 77 2.21 10.72 15.00
C PRO A 77 0.74 10.60 14.62
N ILE A 78 -0.14 11.37 15.27
CA ILE A 78 -1.56 11.41 14.94
C ILE A 78 -1.75 11.97 13.53
N ILE A 79 -1.13 13.12 13.23
CA ILE A 79 -1.19 13.73 11.90
C ILE A 79 -0.62 12.77 10.85
N ALA A 80 0.55 12.18 11.11
CA ALA A 80 1.18 11.22 10.19
C ALA A 80 0.28 10.03 9.90
N TYR A 81 -0.34 9.43 10.93
CA TYR A 81 -1.28 8.32 10.78
C TYR A 81 -2.53 8.72 9.99
N THR A 82 -3.10 9.90 10.27
CA THR A 82 -4.27 10.39 9.53
C THR A 82 -3.95 10.67 8.06
N CYS A 83 -2.78 11.25 7.76
CA CYS A 83 -2.34 11.46 6.39
C CYS A 83 -2.11 10.14 5.64
N ALA A 84 -1.49 9.15 6.28
CA ALA A 84 -1.27 7.84 5.68
C ALA A 84 -2.61 7.11 5.42
N SER A 85 -3.53 7.14 6.39
CA SER A 85 -4.87 6.56 6.22
C SER A 85 -5.68 7.24 5.11
N LEU A 86 -5.58 8.59 5.02
CA LEU A 86 -6.21 9.34 3.93
C LEU A 86 -5.57 9.01 2.58
N PHE A 87 -4.26 8.81 2.53
CA PHE A 87 -3.57 8.39 1.32
C PHE A 87 -4.06 7.03 0.82
N ASP A 88 -4.19 6.03 1.69
CA ASP A 88 -4.73 4.72 1.34
C ASP A 88 -6.18 4.80 0.86
N LEU A 89 -6.97 5.70 1.45
CA LEU A 89 -8.35 5.96 1.03
C LEU A 89 -8.42 6.62 -0.36
N LEU A 90 -7.49 7.53 -0.66
CA LEU A 90 -7.44 8.26 -1.94
C LEU A 90 -6.79 7.45 -3.06
N LEU A 91 -5.89 6.52 -2.74
CA LEU A 91 -5.15 5.69 -3.69
C LEU A 91 -5.24 4.20 -3.34
N PRO A 92 -6.46 3.64 -3.35
CA PRO A 92 -6.66 2.25 -2.98
C PRO A 92 -5.91 1.32 -3.94
N ILE A 93 -5.24 0.31 -3.38
CA ILE A 93 -4.75 -0.81 -4.18
C ILE A 93 -5.98 -1.57 -4.68
N GLN A 94 -6.06 -1.75 -5.99
CA GLN A 94 -7.12 -2.52 -6.62
C GLN A 94 -6.77 -4.00 -6.51
N TYR A 95 -7.60 -4.74 -5.78
CA TYR A 95 -7.54 -6.20 -5.77
C TYR A 95 -8.77 -6.69 -6.50
N ASP A 96 -8.53 -7.43 -7.56
CA ASP A 96 -9.56 -7.87 -8.48
C ASP A 96 -9.54 -9.40 -8.59
N ARG A 97 -10.43 -9.93 -9.43
CA ARG A 97 -10.51 -11.36 -9.78
C ARG A 97 -10.63 -12.27 -8.54
N CYS A 98 -11.43 -11.86 -7.56
CA CYS A 98 -11.56 -12.57 -6.30
C CYS A 98 -11.99 -14.03 -6.47
N ASP A 99 -12.89 -14.33 -7.40
CA ASP A 99 -13.32 -15.71 -7.67
C ASP A 99 -12.16 -16.60 -8.14
N PHE A 100 -11.32 -16.06 -9.03
CA PHE A 100 -10.16 -16.76 -9.56
C PHE A 100 -9.13 -17.07 -8.46
N TYR A 101 -8.75 -16.07 -7.66
CA TYR A 101 -7.78 -16.25 -6.59
C TYR A 101 -8.32 -17.13 -5.47
N THR A 102 -9.58 -16.96 -5.10
CA THR A 102 -10.27 -17.80 -4.12
C THR A 102 -10.25 -19.26 -4.55
N GLN A 103 -10.55 -19.56 -5.81
CA GLN A 103 -10.49 -20.92 -6.33
C GLN A 103 -9.05 -21.44 -6.39
N LYS A 104 -8.12 -20.65 -6.93
CA LYS A 104 -6.71 -21.02 -7.15
C LYS A 104 -5.97 -21.29 -5.84
N LEU A 105 -6.31 -20.58 -4.77
CA LEU A 105 -5.66 -20.67 -3.46
C LEU A 105 -6.48 -21.50 -2.44
N HIS A 106 -7.43 -22.30 -2.92
CA HIS A 106 -8.27 -23.19 -2.10
C HIS A 106 -9.11 -22.47 -1.03
N GLY A 107 -9.48 -21.21 -1.25
CA GLY A 107 -10.42 -20.46 -0.43
C GLY A 107 -11.86 -20.97 -0.51
N GLY A 108 -12.82 -20.05 -0.34
CA GLY A 108 -14.25 -20.29 -0.40
C GLY A 108 -14.86 -20.62 0.96
N VAL A 109 -16.06 -21.20 0.94
CA VAL A 109 -16.78 -21.58 2.16
C VAL A 109 -16.17 -22.85 2.74
N ARG A 110 -15.71 -22.79 4.00
CA ARG A 110 -15.11 -23.90 4.73
C ARG A 110 -15.78 -24.07 6.08
N ARG A 111 -15.92 -25.32 6.52
CA ARG A 111 -16.38 -25.66 7.87
C ARG A 111 -15.19 -26.13 8.68
N ILE A 112 -14.77 -25.32 9.66
CA ILE A 112 -13.62 -25.58 10.53
C ILE A 112 -14.14 -25.62 11.96
N ASN A 113 -13.88 -26.72 12.66
CA ASN A 113 -14.32 -26.93 14.04
C ASN A 113 -15.83 -26.66 14.27
N GLY A 114 -16.67 -27.09 13.33
CA GLY A 114 -18.13 -26.93 13.41
C GLY A 114 -18.67 -25.52 13.08
N GLN A 115 -17.80 -24.53 12.88
CA GLN A 115 -18.16 -23.18 12.42
C GLN A 115 -17.90 -23.02 10.92
N THR A 116 -18.77 -22.27 10.26
CA THR A 116 -18.64 -21.96 8.83
C THR A 116 -17.93 -20.63 8.67
N TYR A 117 -16.86 -20.62 7.88
CA TYR A 117 -16.11 -19.44 7.48
C TYR A 117 -16.15 -19.29 5.96
N ASN A 118 -16.22 -18.06 5.47
CA ASN A 118 -16.04 -17.76 4.06
C ASN A 118 -14.67 -17.09 3.88
N ILE A 119 -13.76 -17.79 3.20
CA ILE A 119 -12.42 -17.29 2.91
C ILE A 119 -12.41 -16.70 1.49
N ASN A 120 -12.29 -15.38 1.40
CA ASN A 120 -12.22 -14.67 0.12
C ASN A 120 -10.78 -14.21 -0.14
N LEU A 121 -10.27 -14.47 -1.34
CA LEU A 121 -8.95 -14.01 -1.77
C LEU A 121 -9.08 -13.19 -3.04
N CYS A 122 -8.45 -12.03 -3.08
CA CYS A 122 -8.38 -11.16 -4.26
C CYS A 122 -6.91 -10.80 -4.50
N GLY A 123 -6.50 -10.63 -5.75
CA GLY A 123 -5.11 -10.36 -6.10
C GLY A 123 -4.94 -9.15 -7.00
N THR A 124 -3.71 -8.61 -7.06
CA THR A 124 -3.38 -7.45 -7.89
C THR A 124 -3.03 -7.83 -9.33
N GLY A 125 -2.75 -9.11 -9.60
CA GLY A 125 -2.45 -9.63 -10.94
C GLY A 125 -1.01 -10.00 -11.20
N GLY A 126 -0.09 -9.68 -10.27
CA GLY A 126 1.35 -9.85 -10.42
C GLY A 126 1.95 -9.00 -11.54
N ASP A 127 3.28 -9.08 -11.68
CA ASP A 127 3.99 -8.50 -12.82
C ASP A 127 3.95 -9.42 -14.05
N SER A 128 4.57 -8.98 -15.16
CA SER A 128 4.67 -9.79 -16.39
C SER A 128 5.38 -11.13 -16.21
N MET A 129 6.16 -11.27 -15.13
CA MET A 129 6.87 -12.50 -14.79
C MET A 129 6.08 -13.36 -13.81
N GLN A 130 4.83 -13.00 -13.47
CA GLN A 130 4.00 -13.67 -12.47
C GLN A 130 4.66 -13.70 -11.08
N SER A 131 5.54 -12.74 -10.80
CA SER A 131 6.10 -12.48 -9.49
C SER A 131 5.41 -11.27 -8.85
N GLY A 132 5.49 -11.20 -7.52
CA GLY A 132 5.02 -10.03 -6.79
C GLY A 132 3.50 -9.85 -6.77
N ASP A 133 2.72 -10.92 -6.99
CA ASP A 133 1.26 -10.83 -6.95
C ASP A 133 0.79 -10.69 -5.51
N GLU A 134 0.26 -9.52 -5.17
CA GLU A 134 -0.17 -9.22 -3.81
C GLU A 134 -1.59 -9.74 -3.61
N ILE A 135 -1.76 -10.65 -2.66
CA ILE A 135 -3.02 -11.29 -2.34
C ILE A 135 -3.59 -10.72 -1.06
N ARG A 136 -4.83 -10.24 -1.12
CA ARG A 136 -5.64 -9.91 0.04
C ARG A 136 -6.47 -11.12 0.43
N LEU A 137 -6.16 -11.70 1.58
CA LEU A 137 -6.91 -12.77 2.22
C LEU A 137 -7.87 -12.20 3.25
N GLN A 138 -9.15 -12.52 3.15
CA GLN A 138 -10.18 -12.11 4.07
C GLN A 138 -10.93 -13.34 4.61
N VAL A 139 -11.08 -13.40 5.93
CA VAL A 139 -11.85 -14.45 6.61
C VAL A 139 -13.13 -13.82 7.15
N PHE A 140 -14.25 -14.29 6.64
CA PHE A 140 -15.58 -13.88 7.08
C PHE A 140 -16.21 -14.97 7.93
N GLY A 141 -16.93 -14.56 8.98
CA GLY A 141 -17.80 -15.46 9.74
C GLY A 141 -19.09 -15.78 8.98
N GLU A 142 -19.87 -16.70 9.53
CA GLU A 142 -21.16 -17.14 8.96
C GLU A 142 -22.15 -16.00 8.70
N ASN A 143 -22.12 -14.96 9.54
CA ASN A 143 -22.96 -13.76 9.38
C ASN A 143 -22.40 -12.73 8.38
N GLY A 144 -21.35 -13.07 7.63
CA GLY A 144 -20.70 -12.18 6.67
C GLY A 144 -19.81 -11.10 7.31
N ARG A 145 -19.55 -11.13 8.62
CA ARG A 145 -18.67 -10.16 9.28
C ARG A 145 -17.21 -10.48 8.99
N LEU A 146 -16.42 -9.47 8.63
CA LEU A 146 -14.96 -9.58 8.51
C LEU A 146 -14.32 -9.84 9.87
N LEU A 147 -13.70 -11.02 10.02
CA LEU A 147 -13.05 -11.50 11.25
C LEU A 147 -11.54 -11.31 11.20
N ALA A 148 -10.92 -11.59 10.05
CA ALA A 148 -9.49 -11.37 9.82
C ALA A 148 -9.25 -10.92 8.39
N GLN A 149 -8.19 -10.13 8.18
CA GLN A 149 -7.64 -9.82 6.87
C GLN A 149 -6.12 -9.99 6.96
N ARG A 150 -5.48 -10.40 5.86
CA ARG A 150 -4.02 -10.45 5.66
C ARG A 150 -3.68 -10.04 4.24
N HIS A 151 -2.47 -9.51 4.06
CA HIS A 151 -1.88 -9.31 2.75
C HIS A 151 -0.59 -10.12 2.68
N PHE A 152 -0.36 -10.81 1.57
CA PHE A 152 0.87 -11.56 1.33
C PHE A 152 1.21 -11.58 -0.15
N THR A 153 2.48 -11.81 -0.46
CA THR A 153 2.96 -11.81 -1.83
C THR A 153 3.17 -13.24 -2.31
N VAL A 154 2.63 -13.56 -3.48
CA VAL A 154 2.81 -14.85 -4.16
C VAL A 154 3.71 -14.69 -5.37
N ASN A 155 4.68 -15.59 -5.50
CA ASN A 155 5.46 -15.77 -6.72
C ASN A 155 5.04 -17.07 -7.38
N TRP A 156 4.30 -16.98 -8.49
CA TRP A 156 3.72 -18.14 -9.15
C TRP A 156 4.74 -19.08 -9.80
N ASN A 157 5.97 -18.60 -10.03
CA ASN A 157 7.08 -19.39 -10.60
C ASN A 157 7.87 -20.19 -9.56
N GLU A 158 7.61 -20.00 -8.27
CA GLU A 158 8.31 -20.73 -7.22
C GLU A 158 7.61 -22.06 -6.90
N THR A 159 8.41 -23.06 -6.52
CA THR A 159 7.95 -24.43 -6.25
C THR A 159 7.23 -24.59 -4.91
N PHE A 160 7.00 -23.51 -4.17
CA PHE A 160 6.34 -23.55 -2.87
C PHE A 160 4.82 -23.77 -3.03
N PRO A 161 4.17 -24.39 -2.03
CA PRO A 161 2.72 -24.45 -1.99
C PRO A 161 2.20 -23.01 -1.95
N ASN A 162 1.49 -22.59 -3.00
CA ASN A 162 0.89 -21.26 -3.00
C ASN A 162 -0.51 -21.27 -2.38
N ALA A 163 -1.15 -22.45 -2.28
CA ALA A 163 -2.52 -22.58 -1.78
C ALA A 163 -2.60 -22.55 -0.24
N LEU A 164 -3.77 -22.18 0.28
CA LEU A 164 -4.04 -22.21 1.71
C LEU A 164 -4.09 -23.66 2.23
N GLU A 165 -3.48 -23.88 3.39
CA GLU A 165 -3.62 -25.12 4.14
C GLU A 165 -4.51 -24.90 5.36
N TYR A 166 -5.38 -25.86 5.64
CA TYR A 166 -6.37 -25.75 6.70
C TYR A 166 -6.09 -26.76 7.80
N SER A 167 -5.84 -26.25 9.01
CA SER A 167 -5.81 -27.02 10.24
C SER A 167 -7.13 -26.86 11.00
N THR A 168 -7.27 -27.60 12.10
CA THR A 168 -8.39 -27.49 13.04
C THR A 168 -8.44 -26.15 13.79
N ASP A 169 -7.28 -25.50 13.93
CA ASP A 169 -7.06 -24.34 14.81
C ASP A 169 -6.38 -23.17 14.09
N HIS A 170 -5.98 -23.32 12.83
CA HIS A 170 -5.38 -22.25 12.04
C HIS A 170 -5.51 -22.48 10.52
N ILE A 171 -5.31 -21.40 9.76
CA ILE A 171 -5.13 -21.41 8.31
C ILE A 171 -3.69 -21.00 8.03
N THR A 172 -2.96 -21.81 7.29
CA THR A 172 -1.59 -21.52 6.84
C THR A 172 -1.62 -20.93 5.45
N TYR A 173 -0.84 -19.88 5.24
CA TYR A 173 -0.62 -19.22 3.95
C TYR A 173 0.86 -18.92 3.79
N TYR A 174 1.32 -18.81 2.54
CA TYR A 174 2.72 -18.62 2.24
C TYR A 174 3.00 -17.20 1.75
N ASP A 175 3.84 -16.47 2.49
CA ASP A 175 4.20 -15.07 2.16
C ASP A 175 5.65 -15.00 1.69
N ASN A 176 5.84 -14.56 0.44
CA ASN A 176 7.14 -14.45 -0.17
C ASN A 176 7.81 -13.07 0.03
N ASN A 177 7.32 -12.26 0.98
CA ASN A 177 7.90 -10.95 1.28
C ASN A 177 9.17 -11.00 2.17
N GLY A 178 9.89 -12.13 2.19
CA GLY A 178 11.19 -12.29 2.87
C GLY A 178 11.16 -12.47 4.40
N LYS A 179 9.98 -12.53 5.04
CA LYS A 179 9.83 -12.75 6.49
C LYS A 179 9.17 -14.09 6.80
N GLY A 180 9.90 -15.17 6.54
CA GLY A 180 9.37 -16.52 6.75
C GLY A 180 8.34 -16.86 5.68
N MET A 181 8.58 -17.95 4.95
CA MET A 181 7.70 -18.34 3.85
C MET A 181 6.33 -18.77 4.34
N GLU A 182 6.18 -19.15 5.61
CA GLU A 182 4.95 -19.70 6.18
C GLU A 182 4.39 -18.76 7.26
N SER A 183 3.10 -18.45 7.17
CA SER A 183 2.38 -17.62 8.11
C SER A 183 1.01 -18.22 8.41
N THR A 184 0.47 -17.93 9.59
CA THR A 184 -0.78 -18.55 10.06
C THR A 184 -1.80 -17.52 10.55
N ILE A 185 -3.08 -17.87 10.39
CA ILE A 185 -4.23 -17.17 10.99
C ILE A 185 -4.92 -18.17 11.92
N SER A 186 -5.01 -17.86 13.21
CA SER A 186 -5.73 -18.70 14.17
C SER A 186 -7.22 -18.80 13.82
N ILE A 187 -7.81 -19.96 14.08
CA ILE A 187 -9.23 -20.26 13.95
C ILE A 187 -9.77 -20.75 15.31
N PRO A 188 -10.75 -20.06 15.92
CA PRO A 188 -11.36 -18.80 15.47
C PRO A 188 -10.35 -17.63 15.49
N PRO A 189 -10.51 -16.63 14.61
CA PRO A 189 -9.66 -15.43 14.64
C PRO A 189 -9.71 -14.70 15.98
N THR A 190 -8.58 -14.16 16.38
CA THR A 190 -8.43 -13.45 17.66
C THR A 190 -9.03 -12.05 17.61
N ALA A 191 -9.26 -11.43 18.78
CA ALA A 191 -9.65 -10.02 18.85
C ALA A 191 -8.60 -9.09 18.21
N THR A 192 -7.32 -9.46 18.27
CA THR A 192 -6.25 -8.72 17.59
C THR A 192 -6.35 -8.85 16.07
N ASP A 193 -6.75 -10.01 15.54
CA ASP A 193 -6.97 -10.17 14.09
C ASP A 193 -8.12 -9.32 13.60
N TRP A 194 -9.19 -9.25 14.40
CA TRP A 194 -10.34 -8.40 14.11
C TRP A 194 -9.97 -6.91 14.07
N LEU A 195 -9.11 -6.47 14.99
CA LEU A 195 -8.62 -5.10 15.04
C LEU A 195 -7.70 -4.80 13.85
N ARG A 196 -6.75 -5.68 13.56
CA ARG A 196 -5.83 -5.55 12.41
C ARG A 196 -6.57 -5.51 11.08
N ALA A 197 -7.65 -6.29 10.94
CA ALA A 197 -8.46 -6.29 9.73
C ALA A 197 -9.14 -4.94 9.41
N ARG A 198 -9.18 -4.00 10.37
CA ARG A 198 -9.81 -2.68 10.23
C ARG A 198 -8.81 -1.54 10.20
N LEU A 199 -7.55 -1.80 10.53
CA LEU A 199 -6.51 -0.78 10.62
C LEU A 199 -5.46 -1.04 9.54
N PRO A 200 -5.34 -0.16 8.53
CA PRO A 200 -4.53 -0.42 7.33
C PRO A 200 -3.05 -0.70 7.60
N PHE A 201 -2.49 -0.18 8.70
CA PHE A 201 -1.06 -0.29 9.02
C PHE A 201 -0.69 -1.36 10.04
N LEU A 202 -1.67 -2.10 10.57
CA LEU A 202 -1.40 -3.17 11.55
C LEU A 202 -1.57 -4.57 10.96
N ASN A 203 -1.90 -4.65 9.67
CA ASN A 203 -2.19 -5.89 8.96
C ASN A 203 -0.98 -6.41 8.20
#